data_AF-A0A6P5AEK7-F1
#
_entry.id   AF-A0A6P5AEK7-F1
#
_cell.length_a   1.000
_cell.length_b   1.000
_cell.length_c   1.000
_cell.angle_alpha   90.00
_cell.angle_beta   90.00
_cell.angle_gamma   90.00
#
_symmetry.space_group_name_H-M   'P 1'
#
loop_
_entity.id
_entity.type
_entity.pdbx_description
1 polymer ?
#
loop_
_entity_poly.entity_id
_entity_poly.type
_entity_poly.pdbx_seq_one_letter_code
_entity_poly.pdbx_strand_id
1 'polypeptide(L)'
;MFYSTRSCIFGRRACYLFINSNPYPRKSSTLLTARPGGRTAQRAGLQRRQLHLNHSTMASEAKKAKVSVREGILFGMGNPLLDISAAADQAFLDKYGLKANDAILAEDKHKPMYQDMVDNLKVEYIAGGATQNSIRVAQWLLQVPHATTFFGSIGKDKFGEVLKNAGEHDGVLVNYHYDDAEPTGTCAVVITDNNRSLCANLAAANCYKKEHLDKNMALVKKADVCYIGGFFLTVSPESILAVAQSCAEDNRTFALNLSAPFLCQFFKEPMMKAMPYVDILFGNETEAKTFATEQNFGTEDLVEIGKKIADLEKVNKDRKRMVVITQGTEETIIVQDGKVEHFPVVKLDPSKILDTNAAGDAFVGGFLSQLVQGQPLKDCVRCGNYAASTIIQYSGCTYPPKPDFQ
;
A
#
# COMPACT_ATOMS: atom_id res chain seq x y z
N MET A 1 -39.05 -4.37 25.34
CA MET A 1 -39.73 -4.06 24.06
C MET A 1 -39.14 -4.97 23.00
N PHE A 2 -39.95 -5.91 22.51
CA PHE A 2 -39.61 -6.86 21.45
C PHE A 2 -40.11 -6.31 20.10
N TYR A 3 -39.27 -6.30 19.06
CA TYR A 3 -39.68 -6.31 17.65
C TYR A 3 -38.55 -7.04 16.89
N SER A 4 -38.67 -8.32 16.54
CA SER A 4 -39.48 -8.93 15.47
C SER A 4 -38.91 -8.66 14.07
N THR A 5 -38.14 -9.63 13.60
CA THR A 5 -37.63 -9.82 12.24
C THR A 5 -38.74 -10.32 11.30
N ARG A 6 -38.82 -9.77 10.09
CA ARG A 6 -39.44 -10.45 8.94
C ARG A 6 -38.59 -10.30 7.68
N SER A 7 -38.22 -11.46 7.15
CA SER A 7 -37.57 -11.71 5.88
C SER A 7 -38.46 -11.37 4.69
N CYS A 8 -37.84 -11.02 3.55
CA CYS A 8 -38.46 -11.19 2.24
C CYS A 8 -37.41 -11.73 1.25
N ILE A 9 -37.76 -12.87 0.65
CA ILE A 9 -37.04 -13.61 -0.39
C ILE A 9 -37.73 -13.29 -1.73
N PHE A 10 -36.96 -12.98 -2.78
CA PHE A 10 -37.21 -13.22 -4.22
C PHE A 10 -35.94 -12.71 -4.94
N GLY A 11 -35.31 -13.32 -5.95
CA GLY A 11 -35.59 -14.44 -6.84
C GLY A 11 -34.76 -14.16 -8.11
N ARG A 12 -33.81 -15.05 -8.45
CA ARG A 12 -32.92 -14.93 -9.64
C ARG A 12 -33.69 -15.11 -10.95
N ARG A 13 -33.30 -14.39 -12.02
CA ARG A 13 -33.33 -14.77 -13.47
C ARG A 13 -32.61 -13.66 -14.27
N ALA A 14 -31.42 -13.92 -14.83
CA ALA A 14 -31.19 -14.35 -16.22
C ALA A 14 -31.54 -13.29 -17.28
N CYS A 15 -30.52 -12.63 -17.85
CA CYS A 15 -30.65 -11.83 -19.07
C CYS A 15 -29.81 -12.42 -20.20
N TYR A 16 -30.51 -12.62 -21.32
CA TYR A 16 -30.10 -13.18 -22.60
C TYR A 16 -29.23 -12.21 -23.42
N LEU A 17 -28.40 -12.80 -24.28
CA LEU A 17 -27.85 -12.19 -25.48
C LEU A 17 -28.95 -11.52 -26.34
N PHE A 18 -28.63 -10.36 -26.91
CA PHE A 18 -29.20 -9.97 -28.21
C PHE A 18 -28.10 -9.53 -29.18
N ILE A 19 -28.07 -10.29 -30.27
CA ILE A 19 -27.40 -10.05 -31.54
C ILE A 19 -28.03 -8.81 -32.17
N ASN A 20 -27.20 -7.92 -32.74
CA ASN A 20 -27.69 -6.98 -33.73
C ASN A 20 -26.85 -7.05 -34.99
N SER A 21 -27.57 -7.19 -36.09
CA SER A 21 -27.12 -7.55 -37.42
C SER A 21 -27.27 -6.36 -38.38
N ASN A 22 -26.45 -6.42 -39.44
CA ASN A 22 -26.70 -5.92 -40.80
C ASN A 22 -26.14 -4.51 -41.18
N PRO A 23 -25.96 -4.19 -42.49
CA PRO A 23 -24.77 -4.55 -43.29
C PRO A 23 -24.17 -3.40 -44.16
N TYR A 24 -22.99 -3.67 -44.75
CA TYR A 24 -22.34 -3.21 -46.02
C TYR A 24 -22.92 -2.05 -46.90
N PRO A 25 -22.17 -1.39 -47.84
CA PRO A 25 -20.93 -1.85 -48.50
C PRO A 25 -19.80 -0.83 -48.81
N ARG A 26 -18.67 -1.41 -49.27
CA ARG A 26 -17.51 -0.82 -49.96
C ARG A 26 -17.84 -0.30 -51.36
N LYS A 27 -17.08 0.70 -51.86
CA LYS A 27 -16.67 0.80 -53.28
C LYS A 27 -15.26 1.42 -53.43
N SER A 28 -14.44 0.75 -54.25
CA SER A 28 -13.26 1.25 -55.00
C SER A 28 -13.68 2.33 -56.03
N SER A 29 -12.85 3.15 -56.68
CA SER A 29 -11.65 2.86 -57.48
C SER A 29 -11.09 4.16 -58.09
N THR A 30 -9.75 4.21 -58.25
CA THR A 30 -8.89 4.84 -59.28
C THR A 30 -9.41 5.95 -60.22
N LEU A 31 -8.58 6.99 -60.42
CA LEU A 31 -8.28 7.53 -61.75
C LEU A 31 -6.96 8.35 -61.80
N LEU A 32 -6.04 7.89 -62.64
CA LEU A 32 -4.90 8.62 -63.21
C LEU A 32 -5.38 9.60 -64.27
N THR A 33 -4.78 10.79 -64.35
CA THR A 33 -4.54 11.48 -65.63
C THR A 33 -3.31 12.39 -65.55
N ALA A 34 -2.62 12.50 -66.67
CA ALA A 34 -1.33 13.13 -66.86
C ALA A 34 -1.43 14.61 -67.34
N ARG A 35 -0.34 15.34 -67.06
CA ARG A 35 0.24 16.59 -67.62
C ARG A 35 -0.16 16.97 -69.07
N PRO A 36 -0.04 18.26 -69.54
CA PRO A 36 1.27 18.94 -69.71
C PRO A 36 1.36 20.50 -69.75
N GLY A 37 2.61 21.00 -69.65
CA GLY A 37 3.10 22.33 -70.10
C GLY A 37 2.83 23.50 -69.13
N GLY A 38 3.68 24.51 -68.94
CA GLY A 38 4.98 24.92 -69.48
C GLY A 38 5.39 26.26 -68.83
N ARG A 39 6.71 26.53 -68.81
CA ARG A 39 7.46 27.82 -68.67
C ARG A 39 6.68 29.03 -68.12
N THR A 40 7.10 29.74 -67.06
CA THR A 40 8.30 30.59 -66.94
C THR A 40 8.32 31.18 -65.51
N ALA A 41 9.52 31.43 -64.94
CA ALA A 41 9.88 32.62 -64.13
C ALA A 41 11.06 32.29 -63.20
N GLN A 42 12.24 32.69 -63.63
CA GLN A 42 13.37 32.99 -62.76
C GLN A 42 13.01 34.18 -61.84
N ARG A 43 13.70 34.24 -60.70
CA ARG A 43 13.80 35.32 -59.70
C ARG A 43 12.84 35.23 -58.50
N ALA A 44 13.25 34.42 -57.52
CA ALA A 44 13.15 34.72 -56.08
C ALA A 44 13.99 33.69 -55.29
N GLY A 45 15.30 33.67 -55.53
CA GLY A 45 16.26 32.98 -54.67
C GLY A 45 16.68 33.93 -53.54
N LEU A 46 16.80 33.39 -52.33
CA LEU A 46 17.17 34.04 -51.05
C LEU A 46 16.04 34.79 -50.32
N GLN A 47 15.13 34.05 -49.67
CA GLN A 47 14.65 34.33 -48.28
C GLN A 47 13.60 33.33 -47.73
N ARG A 48 13.62 32.05 -48.13
CA ARG A 48 12.77 31.01 -47.51
C ARG A 48 13.49 29.67 -47.37
N ARG A 49 14.53 29.64 -46.55
CA ARG A 49 15.14 28.39 -46.01
C ARG A 49 15.70 28.63 -44.59
N GLN A 50 14.89 29.23 -43.72
CA GLN A 50 15.27 29.41 -42.32
C GLN A 50 14.08 29.38 -41.36
N LEU A 51 13.07 28.54 -41.67
CA LEU A 51 11.87 28.38 -40.83
C LEU A 51 11.35 26.94 -40.73
N HIS A 52 12.10 25.94 -41.23
CA HIS A 52 11.74 24.52 -41.14
C HIS A 52 12.94 23.67 -40.72
N LEU A 53 13.49 23.93 -39.53
CA LEU A 53 14.45 23.04 -38.86
C LEU A 53 14.61 23.30 -37.35
N ASN A 54 13.64 23.93 -36.68
CA ASN A 54 13.66 24.17 -35.23
C ASN A 54 12.40 23.68 -34.51
N HIS A 55 11.80 22.57 -34.95
CA HIS A 55 10.68 21.92 -34.23
C HIS A 55 10.89 20.44 -33.92
N SER A 56 12.11 19.92 -34.00
CA SER A 56 12.41 18.51 -33.69
C SER A 56 13.49 18.29 -32.62
N THR A 57 13.83 19.31 -31.83
CA THR A 57 14.85 19.19 -30.75
C THR A 57 14.44 19.81 -29.41
N MET A 58 13.15 20.07 -29.20
CA MET A 58 12.59 20.36 -27.86
C MET A 58 11.68 19.23 -27.35
N ALA A 59 12.01 18.00 -27.72
CA ALA A 59 11.71 16.82 -26.91
C ALA A 59 13.01 16.35 -26.24
N SER A 60 13.71 17.26 -25.56
CA SER A 60 14.61 16.84 -24.50
C SER A 60 13.71 16.51 -23.32
N GLU A 61 13.26 15.25 -23.25
CA GLU A 61 12.93 14.66 -21.97
C GLU A 61 14.09 14.99 -21.04
N ALA A 62 13.83 15.85 -20.06
CA ALA A 62 14.73 15.99 -18.93
C ALA A 62 14.77 14.60 -18.29
N LYS A 63 15.78 13.80 -18.64
CA LYS A 63 16.22 12.68 -17.81
C LYS A 63 16.53 13.29 -16.45
N LYS A 64 15.52 13.38 -15.58
CA LYS A 64 15.74 13.63 -14.15
C LYS A 64 16.80 12.60 -13.74
N ALA A 65 17.95 13.09 -13.29
CA ALA A 65 19.00 12.22 -12.80
C ALA A 65 18.37 11.27 -11.77
N LYS A 66 18.55 9.96 -11.94
CA LYS A 66 18.00 8.96 -11.02
C LYS A 66 18.49 9.30 -9.63
N VAL A 67 17.58 9.46 -8.67
CA VAL A 67 17.95 9.76 -7.28
C VAL A 67 18.78 8.59 -6.78
N SER A 68 19.99 8.86 -6.28
CA SER A 68 20.82 7.81 -5.70
C SER A 68 20.19 7.35 -4.39
N VAL A 69 19.85 6.06 -4.32
CA VAL A 69 19.37 5.43 -3.08
C VAL A 69 20.52 5.43 -2.07
N ARG A 70 20.27 5.97 -0.88
CA ARG A 70 21.24 6.10 0.21
C ARG A 70 20.72 5.41 1.47
N GLU A 71 21.62 5.16 2.42
CA GLU A 71 21.24 4.67 3.75
C GLU A 71 20.18 5.57 4.38
N GLY A 72 19.15 4.93 4.95
CA GLY A 72 18.07 5.59 5.68
C GLY A 72 17.20 6.52 4.83
N ILE A 73 17.11 6.31 3.51
CA ILE A 73 16.27 7.12 2.62
C ILE A 73 14.76 6.93 2.89
N LEU A 74 14.37 5.75 3.38
CA LEU A 74 13.00 5.42 3.77
C LEU A 74 12.95 5.05 5.25
N PHE A 75 12.10 5.72 6.01
CA PHE A 75 11.84 5.39 7.42
C PHE A 75 10.44 4.79 7.57
N GLY A 76 10.29 3.81 8.44
CA GLY A 76 8.99 3.42 8.96
C GLY A 76 8.99 3.03 10.42
N MET A 77 7.81 3.09 11.03
CA MET A 77 7.61 2.57 12.38
C MET A 77 6.23 1.95 12.55
N GLY A 78 6.14 0.95 13.40
CA GLY A 78 4.90 0.23 13.62
C GLY A 78 5.03 -0.87 14.66
N ASN A 79 4.13 -1.85 14.56
CA ASN A 79 4.06 -2.99 15.46
C ASN A 79 4.83 -4.17 14.84
N PRO A 80 6.07 -4.49 15.28
CA PRO A 80 6.75 -5.72 14.91
C PRO A 80 6.00 -6.89 15.56
N LEU A 81 5.51 -7.83 14.75
CA LEU A 81 4.76 -8.98 15.23
C LEU A 81 5.31 -10.25 14.60
N LEU A 82 5.38 -11.33 15.38
CA LEU A 82 5.62 -12.65 14.81
C LEU A 82 4.29 -13.26 14.36
N ASP A 83 4.14 -13.49 13.07
CA ASP A 83 2.97 -14.14 12.52
C ASP A 83 3.06 -15.66 12.81
N ILE A 84 2.02 -16.20 13.42
CA ILE A 84 1.78 -17.63 13.61
C ILE A 84 0.71 -18.01 12.60
N SER A 85 1.14 -18.57 11.47
CA SER A 85 0.28 -18.80 10.30
C SER A 85 -0.07 -20.27 10.17
N ALA A 86 -1.36 -20.58 9.95
CA ALA A 86 -1.80 -21.95 9.70
C ALA A 86 -3.09 -22.01 8.88
N ALA A 87 -3.19 -23.03 8.03
CA ALA A 87 -4.44 -23.47 7.42
C ALA A 87 -5.38 -24.06 8.47
N ALA A 88 -6.61 -23.57 8.49
CA ALA A 88 -7.68 -24.05 9.36
C ALA A 88 -9.01 -24.11 8.58
N ASP A 89 -10.08 -24.53 9.25
CA ASP A 89 -11.43 -24.58 8.69
C ASP A 89 -12.34 -23.48 9.28
N GLN A 90 -13.57 -23.39 8.76
CA GLN A 90 -14.57 -22.45 9.27
C GLN A 90 -14.92 -22.72 10.75
N ALA A 91 -14.86 -23.98 11.20
CA ALA A 91 -15.15 -24.32 12.59
C ALA A 91 -14.11 -23.72 13.55
N PHE A 92 -12.85 -23.62 13.14
CA PHE A 92 -11.81 -22.92 13.89
C PHE A 92 -12.10 -21.42 14.03
N LEU A 93 -12.51 -20.77 12.93
CA LEU A 93 -12.91 -19.35 12.98
C LEU A 93 -14.09 -19.14 13.93
N ASP A 94 -15.13 -19.97 13.80
CA ASP A 94 -16.34 -19.89 14.62
C ASP A 94 -16.04 -20.10 16.11
N LYS A 95 -15.13 -21.03 16.44
CA LYS A 95 -14.68 -21.31 17.82
C LYS A 95 -14.14 -20.06 18.52
N TYR A 96 -13.45 -19.20 17.80
CA TYR A 96 -12.83 -17.98 18.34
C TYR A 96 -13.57 -16.70 17.96
N GLY A 97 -14.73 -16.80 17.29
CA GLY A 97 -15.53 -15.65 16.86
C GLY A 97 -14.83 -14.79 15.81
N LEU A 98 -13.97 -15.38 14.99
CA LEU A 98 -13.25 -14.71 13.92
C LEU A 98 -14.08 -14.66 12.64
N LYS A 99 -13.99 -13.56 11.91
CA LYS A 99 -14.54 -13.46 10.55
C LYS A 99 -13.44 -13.74 9.53
N ALA A 100 -13.80 -14.40 8.43
CA ALA A 100 -12.90 -14.53 7.29
C ALA A 100 -12.62 -13.13 6.70
N ASN A 101 -11.37 -12.90 6.28
CA ASN A 101 -10.92 -11.64 5.68
C ASN A 101 -11.10 -10.41 6.58
N ASP A 102 -10.73 -10.54 7.86
CA ASP A 102 -10.87 -9.51 8.89
C ASP A 102 -9.58 -9.37 9.69
N ALA A 103 -9.40 -8.21 10.33
CA ALA A 103 -8.25 -7.90 11.17
C ALA A 103 -8.70 -7.27 12.50
N ILE A 104 -8.40 -7.94 13.61
CA ILE A 104 -8.81 -7.53 14.95
C ILE A 104 -7.64 -7.57 15.95
N LEU A 105 -7.83 -6.90 17.09
CA LEU A 105 -6.97 -7.04 18.26
C LEU A 105 -7.46 -8.17 19.16
N ALA A 106 -6.53 -8.93 19.74
CA ALA A 106 -6.84 -10.05 20.60
C ALA A 106 -7.42 -9.62 21.97
N GLU A 107 -8.71 -9.87 22.18
CA GLU A 107 -9.33 -9.95 23.51
C GLU A 107 -8.98 -11.23 24.28
N ASP A 108 -9.33 -11.30 25.58
CA ASP A 108 -9.07 -12.45 26.46
C ASP A 108 -9.58 -13.79 25.89
N LYS A 109 -10.74 -13.79 25.21
CA LYS A 109 -11.30 -14.99 24.58
C LYS A 109 -10.43 -15.58 23.47
N HIS A 110 -9.55 -14.77 22.87
CA HIS A 110 -8.66 -15.22 21.80
C HIS A 110 -7.31 -15.71 22.31
N LYS A 111 -6.91 -15.42 23.56
CA LYS A 111 -5.61 -15.83 24.11
C LYS A 111 -5.34 -17.34 24.00
N PRO A 112 -6.32 -18.24 24.27
CA PRO A 112 -6.10 -19.68 24.09
C PRO A 112 -5.86 -20.13 22.65
N MET A 113 -6.26 -19.31 21.65
CA MET A 113 -6.14 -19.64 20.24
C MET A 113 -4.70 -19.84 19.80
N TYR A 114 -3.78 -19.01 20.27
CA TYR A 114 -2.37 -19.08 19.85
C TYR A 114 -1.75 -20.43 20.22
N GLN A 115 -2.02 -20.94 21.42
CA GLN A 115 -1.56 -22.26 21.83
C GLN A 115 -2.30 -23.37 21.09
N ASP A 116 -3.62 -23.24 20.89
CA ASP A 116 -4.43 -24.18 20.12
C ASP A 116 -3.93 -24.34 18.68
N MET A 117 -3.54 -23.25 18.02
CA MET A 117 -2.91 -23.30 16.69
C MET A 117 -1.60 -24.09 16.72
N VAL A 118 -0.72 -23.81 17.68
CA VAL A 118 0.59 -24.48 17.80
C VAL A 118 0.44 -25.97 18.09
N ASP A 119 -0.53 -26.35 18.94
CA ASP A 119 -0.72 -27.73 19.37
C ASP A 119 -1.46 -28.58 18.33
N ASN A 120 -2.41 -27.98 17.60
CA ASN A 120 -3.37 -28.73 16.78
C ASN A 120 -3.28 -28.44 15.27
N LEU A 121 -2.54 -27.43 14.83
CA LEU A 121 -2.37 -27.10 13.43
C LEU A 121 -0.89 -27.14 13.02
N LYS A 122 -0.64 -27.24 11.71
CA LYS A 122 0.71 -27.10 11.16
C LYS A 122 1.03 -25.61 11.01
N VAL A 123 1.65 -25.02 12.03
CA VAL A 123 2.01 -23.60 12.06
C VAL A 123 3.33 -23.29 11.36
N GLU A 124 3.39 -22.12 10.76
CA GLU A 124 4.61 -21.46 10.30
C GLU A 124 4.83 -20.17 11.10
N TYR A 125 6.08 -19.89 11.45
CA TYR A 125 6.47 -18.66 12.14
C TYR A 125 7.13 -17.72 11.15
N ILE A 126 6.51 -16.56 10.91
CA ILE A 126 6.92 -15.63 9.86
C ILE A 126 7.09 -14.25 10.47
N ALA A 127 8.20 -13.58 10.17
CA ALA A 127 8.38 -12.20 10.60
C ALA A 127 7.34 -11.31 9.92
N GLY A 128 6.52 -10.63 10.73
CA GLY A 128 5.35 -9.89 10.28
C GLY A 128 5.27 -8.47 10.85
N GLY A 129 4.03 -7.98 10.93
CA GLY A 129 3.71 -6.59 11.26
C GLY A 129 3.63 -5.70 10.00
N ALA A 130 2.47 -5.07 9.78
CA ALA A 130 2.14 -4.40 8.52
C ALA A 130 3.19 -3.38 8.02
N THR A 131 3.61 -2.46 8.89
CA THR A 131 4.66 -1.50 8.53
C THR A 131 6.00 -2.19 8.29
N GLN A 132 6.35 -3.18 9.12
CA GLN A 132 7.62 -3.92 8.98
C GLN A 132 7.66 -4.68 7.65
N ASN A 133 6.57 -5.33 7.27
CA ASN A 133 6.40 -5.97 5.96
C ASN A 133 6.66 -4.97 4.83
N SER A 134 5.98 -3.83 4.83
CA SER A 134 6.17 -2.79 3.80
C SER A 134 7.62 -2.32 3.69
N ILE A 135 8.29 -2.12 4.83
CA ILE A 135 9.68 -1.66 4.90
C ILE A 135 10.67 -2.72 4.42
N ARG A 136 10.43 -3.99 4.76
CA ARG A 136 11.22 -5.14 4.28
C ARG A 136 11.07 -5.35 2.77
N VAL A 137 9.84 -5.22 2.24
CA VAL A 137 9.59 -5.28 0.80
C VAL A 137 10.26 -4.14 0.05
N ALA A 138 10.18 -2.91 0.57
CA ALA A 138 10.90 -1.79 -0.02
C ALA A 138 12.41 -2.02 -0.02
N GLN A 139 12.97 -2.54 1.07
CA GLN A 139 14.39 -2.90 1.17
C GLN A 139 14.79 -3.97 0.16
N TRP A 140 13.97 -5.02 0.01
CA TRP A 140 14.14 -6.07 -0.99
C TRP A 140 14.14 -5.50 -2.42
N LEU A 141 13.30 -4.52 -2.74
CA LEU A 141 13.29 -3.90 -4.06
C LEU A 141 14.46 -2.96 -4.30
N LEU A 142 14.93 -2.27 -3.25
CA LEU A 142 16.01 -1.29 -3.34
C LEU A 142 17.40 -1.95 -3.45
N GLN A 143 17.62 -3.10 -2.82
CA GLN A 143 18.89 -3.85 -2.84
C GLN A 143 20.12 -3.01 -2.44
N VAL A 144 19.92 -1.96 -1.63
CA VAL A 144 20.98 -1.12 -1.06
C VAL A 144 20.97 -1.32 0.45
N PRO A 145 22.05 -1.83 1.08
CA PRO A 145 22.08 -2.08 2.52
C PRO A 145 21.62 -0.88 3.33
N HIS A 146 20.74 -1.11 4.30
CA HIS A 146 20.20 -0.11 5.21
C HIS A 146 19.52 1.08 4.51
N ALA A 147 19.07 0.93 3.26
CA ALA A 147 18.29 1.97 2.59
C ALA A 147 17.00 2.28 3.35
N THR A 148 16.43 1.29 4.03
CA THR A 148 15.28 1.46 4.89
C THR A 148 15.63 1.33 6.37
N THR A 149 14.90 2.05 7.22
CA THR A 149 15.01 2.01 8.69
C THR A 149 13.65 1.66 9.28
N PHE A 150 13.64 0.77 10.28
CA PHE A 150 12.40 0.37 10.97
C PHE A 150 12.49 0.50 12.49
N PHE A 151 11.52 1.19 13.09
CA PHE A 151 11.36 1.28 14.54
C PHE A 151 10.10 0.53 15.00
N GLY A 152 10.20 -0.08 16.18
CA GLY A 152 9.12 -0.82 16.82
C GLY A 152 9.52 -1.24 18.22
N SER A 153 8.67 -1.98 18.92
CA SER A 153 8.97 -2.51 20.26
C SER A 153 8.80 -4.03 20.29
N ILE A 154 9.82 -4.74 20.79
CA ILE A 154 9.83 -6.21 20.93
C ILE A 154 10.19 -6.60 22.36
N GLY A 155 9.88 -7.83 22.76
CA GLY A 155 10.36 -8.41 24.02
C GLY A 155 11.79 -8.91 23.89
N LYS A 156 12.45 -9.15 25.03
CA LYS A 156 13.76 -9.83 25.08
C LYS A 156 13.59 -11.36 25.06
N ASP A 157 13.10 -11.86 23.95
CA ASP A 157 12.80 -13.28 23.77
C ASP A 157 13.15 -13.80 22.36
N LYS A 158 12.98 -15.11 22.15
CA LYS A 158 13.28 -15.78 20.88
C LYS A 158 12.45 -15.24 19.71
N PHE A 159 11.23 -14.77 19.96
CA PHE A 159 10.39 -14.22 18.90
C PHE A 159 10.91 -12.83 18.47
N GLY A 160 11.37 -12.02 19.42
CA GLY A 160 12.05 -10.76 19.14
C GLY A 160 13.35 -10.98 18.36
N GLU A 161 14.11 -12.02 18.69
CA GLU A 161 15.31 -12.43 17.92
C GLU A 161 14.96 -12.84 16.48
N VAL A 162 13.88 -13.59 16.27
CA VAL A 162 13.41 -13.96 14.92
C VAL A 162 13.08 -12.70 14.10
N LEU A 163 12.36 -11.74 14.67
CA LEU A 163 12.00 -10.48 13.99
C LEU A 163 13.23 -9.66 13.64
N LYS A 164 14.17 -9.52 14.57
CA LYS A 164 15.44 -8.82 14.35
C LYS A 164 16.26 -9.47 13.25
N ASN A 165 16.48 -10.78 13.34
CA ASN A 165 17.29 -11.51 12.37
C ASN A 165 16.68 -11.45 10.96
N ALA A 166 15.35 -11.53 10.84
CA ALA A 166 14.68 -11.41 9.54
C ALA A 166 14.85 -10.01 8.93
N GLY A 167 14.67 -8.94 9.73
CA GLY A 167 14.87 -7.57 9.25
C GLY A 167 16.31 -7.29 8.83
N GLU A 168 17.28 -7.72 9.63
CA GLU A 168 18.72 -7.55 9.33
C GLU A 168 19.16 -8.38 8.13
N HIS A 169 18.66 -9.62 8.01
CA HIS A 169 18.91 -10.49 6.85
C HIS A 169 18.46 -9.82 5.55
N ASP A 170 17.30 -9.16 5.56
CA ASP A 170 16.78 -8.44 4.40
C ASP A 170 17.54 -7.11 4.14
N GLY A 171 18.40 -6.70 5.07
CA GLY A 171 19.22 -5.49 4.98
C GLY A 171 18.55 -4.23 5.54
N VAL A 172 17.46 -4.36 6.31
CA VAL A 172 16.79 -3.24 6.99
C VAL A 172 17.63 -2.81 8.20
N LEU A 173 17.79 -1.49 8.40
CA LEU A 173 18.29 -0.98 9.67
C LEU A 173 17.17 -1.04 10.72
N VAL A 174 17.07 -2.15 11.44
CA VAL A 174 16.12 -2.31 12.54
C VAL A 174 16.66 -1.63 13.80
N ASN A 175 15.84 -0.81 14.45
CA ASN A 175 16.17 -0.17 15.71
C ASN A 175 14.99 -0.28 16.68
N TYR A 176 14.91 -1.43 17.33
CA TYR A 176 13.84 -1.75 18.26
C TYR A 176 14.06 -1.14 19.64
N HIS A 177 12.96 -0.70 20.24
CA HIS A 177 12.82 -0.63 21.69
C HIS A 177 12.67 -2.06 22.23
N TYR A 178 13.34 -2.36 23.35
CA TYR A 178 13.22 -3.65 24.02
C TYR A 178 12.45 -3.47 25.32
N ASP A 179 11.30 -4.13 25.41
CA ASP A 179 10.53 -4.21 26.65
C ASP A 179 11.00 -5.39 27.50
N ASP A 180 11.13 -5.16 28.81
CA ASP A 180 11.60 -6.17 29.77
C ASP A 180 10.46 -6.95 30.44
N ALA A 181 9.21 -6.47 30.35
CA ALA A 181 8.07 -7.02 31.06
C ALA A 181 7.16 -7.85 30.14
N GLU A 182 6.97 -7.41 28.90
CA GLU A 182 6.06 -8.05 27.94
C GLU A 182 6.83 -8.90 26.91
N PRO A 183 6.27 -10.05 26.50
CA PRO A 183 6.82 -10.83 25.39
C PRO A 183 6.62 -10.10 24.06
N THR A 184 7.39 -10.49 23.04
CA THR A 184 7.20 -10.02 21.67
C THR A 184 5.79 -10.33 21.18
N GLY A 185 5.16 -9.34 20.52
CA GLY A 185 3.82 -9.47 19.98
C GLY A 185 3.71 -10.53 18.90
N THR A 186 2.53 -11.12 18.78
CA THR A 186 2.21 -12.19 17.84
C THR A 186 0.93 -11.89 17.07
N CYS A 187 0.85 -12.31 15.81
CA CYS A 187 -0.39 -12.27 15.04
C CYS A 187 -0.79 -13.69 14.66
N ALA A 188 -1.98 -14.12 15.06
CA ALA A 188 -2.55 -15.35 14.53
C ALA A 188 -3.06 -15.08 13.11
N VAL A 189 -2.51 -15.80 12.13
CA VAL A 189 -2.93 -15.74 10.73
C VAL A 189 -3.65 -17.03 10.39
N VAL A 190 -4.98 -16.98 10.45
CA VAL A 190 -5.83 -18.14 10.17
C VAL A 190 -6.21 -18.15 8.70
N ILE A 191 -5.74 -19.16 7.98
CA ILE A 191 -5.93 -19.33 6.54
C ILE A 191 -7.16 -20.20 6.27
N THR A 192 -8.19 -19.65 5.62
CA THR A 192 -9.37 -20.39 5.15
C THR A 192 -9.64 -20.12 3.68
N ASP A 193 -9.57 -21.14 2.84
CA ASP A 193 -9.63 -21.00 1.37
C ASP A 193 -8.66 -19.90 0.87
N ASN A 194 -9.19 -18.85 0.23
CA ASN A 194 -8.45 -17.68 -0.25
C ASN A 194 -8.48 -16.48 0.72
N ASN A 195 -9.04 -16.65 1.92
CA ASN A 195 -9.19 -15.60 2.93
C ASN A 195 -8.19 -15.77 4.09
N ARG A 196 -7.99 -14.70 4.84
CA ARG A 196 -7.17 -14.67 6.05
C ARG A 196 -7.91 -13.97 7.17
N SER A 197 -7.88 -14.53 8.37
CA SER A 197 -8.33 -13.84 9.58
C SER A 197 -7.11 -13.52 10.44
N LEU A 198 -6.91 -12.24 10.73
CA LEU A 198 -5.78 -11.70 11.46
C LEU A 198 -6.25 -11.32 12.87
N CYS A 199 -5.65 -11.94 13.88
CA CYS A 199 -5.88 -11.56 15.27
C CYS A 199 -4.53 -11.21 15.91
N ALA A 200 -4.32 -9.94 16.23
CA ALA A 200 -3.05 -9.44 16.76
C ALA A 200 -3.06 -9.35 18.29
N ASN A 201 -2.13 -10.04 18.94
CA ASN A 201 -1.75 -9.85 20.33
C ASN A 201 -0.50 -8.96 20.37
N LEU A 202 -0.69 -7.65 20.62
CA LEU A 202 0.39 -6.68 20.49
C LEU A 202 1.52 -6.88 21.51
N ALA A 203 1.20 -7.26 22.75
CA ALA A 203 2.16 -7.44 23.84
C ALA A 203 3.25 -6.32 23.85
N ALA A 204 4.54 -6.65 23.74
CA ALA A 204 5.62 -5.67 23.75
C ALA A 204 5.52 -4.59 22.66
N ALA A 205 4.86 -4.85 21.53
CA ALA A 205 4.64 -3.82 20.50
C ALA A 205 3.79 -2.66 21.05
N ASN A 206 2.85 -2.95 21.97
CA ASN A 206 2.03 -1.94 22.65
C ASN A 206 2.81 -1.12 23.69
N CYS A 207 4.02 -1.55 24.02
CA CYS A 207 4.89 -0.92 25.01
C CYS A 207 5.87 0.10 24.42
N TYR A 208 5.75 0.43 23.12
CA TYR A 208 6.64 1.40 22.49
C TYR A 208 6.64 2.73 23.25
N LYS A 209 7.83 3.27 23.48
CA LYS A 209 8.05 4.50 24.25
C LYS A 209 8.47 5.64 23.32
N LYS A 210 7.79 6.78 23.36
CA LYS A 210 8.15 7.96 22.57
C LYS A 210 9.58 8.43 22.85
N GLU A 211 10.08 8.20 24.06
CA GLU A 211 11.47 8.50 24.45
C GLU A 211 12.49 7.75 23.58
N HIS A 212 12.15 6.56 23.07
CA HIS A 212 12.99 5.83 22.10
C HIS A 212 13.03 6.56 20.76
N LEU A 213 11.90 7.09 20.28
CA LEU A 213 11.87 7.92 19.08
C LEU A 213 12.71 9.19 19.27
N ASP A 214 12.53 9.90 20.38
CA ASP A 214 13.19 11.19 20.64
C ASP A 214 14.72 11.05 20.67
N LYS A 215 15.22 10.00 21.33
CA LYS A 215 16.67 9.68 21.37
C LYS A 215 17.25 9.34 20.00
N ASN A 216 16.42 8.82 19.09
CA ASN A 216 16.84 8.30 17.78
C ASN A 216 16.32 9.15 16.61
N MET A 217 15.85 10.37 16.85
CA MET A 217 15.26 11.25 15.84
C MET A 217 16.22 11.56 14.67
N ALA A 218 17.53 11.49 14.90
CA ALA A 218 18.54 11.64 13.85
C ALA A 218 18.40 10.61 12.72
N LEU A 219 17.97 9.37 13.02
CA LEU A 219 17.71 8.35 12.00
C LEU A 219 16.45 8.68 11.19
N VAL A 220 15.41 9.21 11.83
CA VAL A 220 14.18 9.65 11.16
C VAL A 220 14.48 10.81 10.20
N LYS A 221 15.32 11.76 10.62
CA LYS A 221 15.73 12.92 9.80
C LYS A 221 16.59 12.55 8.59
N LYS A 222 17.19 11.35 8.55
CA LYS A 222 17.83 10.85 7.33
C LYS A 222 16.82 10.57 6.22
N ALA A 223 15.56 10.27 6.51
CA ALA A 223 14.64 9.77 5.49
C ALA A 223 13.99 10.88 4.65
N ASP A 224 13.96 10.70 3.33
CA ASP A 224 13.22 11.58 2.41
C ASP A 224 11.71 11.27 2.43
N VAL A 225 11.38 10.02 2.77
CA VAL A 225 10.01 9.52 2.94
C VAL A 225 9.90 8.79 4.28
N CYS A 226 8.87 9.13 5.06
CA CYS A 226 8.49 8.40 6.27
C CYS A 226 7.13 7.73 6.04
N TYR A 227 7.00 6.46 6.38
CA TYR A 227 5.77 5.67 6.26
C TYR A 227 5.38 5.03 7.59
N ILE A 228 4.13 5.21 8.00
CA ILE A 228 3.59 4.60 9.23
C ILE A 228 2.25 3.92 8.90
N GLY A 229 2.09 2.66 9.29
CA GLY A 229 0.81 1.97 9.24
C GLY A 229 -0.15 2.46 10.34
N GLY A 230 -1.44 2.58 10.01
CA GLY A 230 -2.47 3.05 10.94
C GLY A 230 -2.59 2.21 12.20
N PHE A 231 -2.18 0.94 12.19
CA PHE A 231 -2.13 0.10 13.40
C PHE A 231 -1.30 0.72 14.53
N PHE A 232 -0.33 1.57 14.22
CA PHE A 232 0.49 2.23 15.24
C PHE A 232 -0.28 3.34 16.00
N LEU A 233 -1.45 3.77 15.52
CA LEU A 233 -2.37 4.65 16.24
C LEU A 233 -2.88 4.02 17.54
N THR A 234 -2.87 2.70 17.66
CA THR A 234 -3.28 2.01 18.89
C THR A 234 -2.20 2.02 19.97
N VAL A 235 -0.97 2.41 19.61
CA VAL A 235 0.22 2.30 20.46
C VAL A 235 0.78 3.66 20.84
N SER A 236 1.15 4.48 19.85
CA SER A 236 1.81 5.77 20.11
C SER A 236 1.44 6.84 19.08
N PRO A 237 0.20 7.36 19.10
CA PRO A 237 -0.21 8.52 18.29
C PRO A 237 0.75 9.72 18.38
N GLU A 238 1.34 9.96 19.54
CA GLU A 238 2.30 11.02 19.79
C GLU A 238 3.60 10.84 19.01
N SER A 239 4.05 9.61 18.80
CA SER A 239 5.21 9.31 17.95
C SER A 239 4.88 9.54 16.47
N ILE A 240 3.68 9.14 16.02
CA ILE A 240 3.20 9.41 14.66
C ILE A 240 3.20 10.91 14.39
N LEU A 241 2.60 11.69 15.31
CA LEU A 241 2.50 13.13 15.17
C LEU A 241 3.88 13.80 15.14
N ALA A 242 4.82 13.37 15.99
CA ALA A 242 6.18 13.90 16.01
C ALA A 242 6.93 13.64 14.69
N VAL A 243 6.82 12.44 14.11
CA VAL A 243 7.41 12.12 12.80
C VAL A 243 6.76 12.96 11.70
N ALA A 244 5.43 13.05 11.70
CA ALA A 244 4.68 13.76 10.68
C ALA A 244 4.97 15.27 10.69
N GLN A 245 5.07 15.88 11.88
CA GLN A 245 5.49 17.27 12.08
C GLN A 245 6.91 17.49 11.57
N SER A 246 7.86 16.63 11.96
CA SER A 246 9.23 16.74 11.49
C SER A 246 9.36 16.59 9.97
N CYS A 247 8.50 15.79 9.32
CA CYS A 247 8.47 15.73 7.86
C CYS A 247 7.97 17.03 7.25
N ALA A 248 6.90 17.61 7.78
CA ALA A 248 6.33 18.86 7.29
C ALA A 248 7.29 20.05 7.45
N GLU A 249 8.01 20.14 8.57
CA GLU A 249 9.02 21.19 8.82
C GLU A 249 10.15 21.18 7.79
N ASP A 250 10.59 19.99 7.39
CA ASP A 250 11.71 19.79 6.46
C ASP A 250 11.25 19.56 5.00
N ASN A 251 9.95 19.71 4.70
CA ASN A 251 9.32 19.41 3.40
C ASN A 251 9.58 17.98 2.87
N ARG A 252 9.75 17.03 3.78
CA ARG A 252 9.89 15.58 3.50
C ARG A 252 8.51 14.94 3.37
N THR A 253 8.44 13.77 2.75
CA THR A 253 7.15 13.12 2.49
C THR A 253 6.71 12.29 3.69
N PHE A 254 5.50 12.53 4.20
CA PHE A 254 4.87 11.67 5.21
C PHE A 254 3.71 10.86 4.62
N ALA A 255 3.81 9.54 4.73
CA ALA A 255 2.80 8.60 4.27
C ALA A 255 2.17 7.84 5.44
N LEU A 256 0.86 7.65 5.38
CA LEU A 256 0.07 6.91 6.37
C LEU A 256 -0.79 5.86 5.66
N ASN A 257 -1.08 4.74 6.32
CA ASN A 257 -2.06 3.76 5.85
C ASN A 257 -3.29 3.75 6.78
N LEU A 258 -4.50 3.63 6.24
CA LEU A 258 -5.73 3.43 7.01
C LEU A 258 -5.71 2.09 7.78
N SER A 259 -5.06 1.08 7.22
CA SER A 259 -4.69 -0.23 7.80
C SER A 259 -5.83 -1.17 8.19
N ALA A 260 -6.94 -0.69 8.74
CA ALA A 260 -8.09 -1.52 9.10
C ALA A 260 -9.36 -0.68 9.37
N PRO A 261 -10.57 -1.20 9.09
CA PRO A 261 -11.82 -0.51 9.40
C PRO A 261 -11.97 -0.06 10.86
N PHE A 262 -11.54 -0.89 11.81
CA PHE A 262 -11.66 -0.55 13.24
C PHE A 262 -10.84 0.69 13.63
N LEU A 263 -9.77 1.00 12.90
CA LEU A 263 -8.97 2.21 13.16
C LEU A 263 -9.73 3.47 12.75
N CYS A 264 -10.45 3.41 11.63
CA CYS A 264 -11.34 4.49 11.20
C CYS A 264 -12.48 4.72 12.21
N GLN A 265 -12.98 3.66 12.85
CA GLN A 265 -14.09 3.69 13.80
C GLN A 265 -13.66 4.16 15.20
N PHE A 266 -12.63 3.54 15.77
CA PHE A 266 -12.27 3.70 17.19
C PHE A 266 -11.06 4.61 17.41
N PHE A 267 -10.23 4.82 16.38
CA PHE A 267 -9.02 5.65 16.44
C PHE A 267 -9.11 6.87 15.50
N LYS A 268 -10.35 7.31 15.19
CA LYS A 268 -10.63 8.48 14.36
C LYS A 268 -9.93 9.74 14.87
N GLU A 269 -10.00 10.02 16.17
CA GLU A 269 -9.42 11.25 16.73
C GLU A 269 -7.90 11.34 16.51
N PRO A 270 -7.08 10.36 16.94
CA PRO A 270 -5.64 10.42 16.66
C PRO A 270 -5.32 10.36 15.16
N MET A 271 -6.08 9.61 14.35
CA MET A 271 -5.91 9.59 12.89
C MET A 271 -6.10 10.98 12.27
N MET A 272 -7.17 11.68 12.66
CA MET A 272 -7.48 13.01 12.16
C MET A 272 -6.53 14.10 12.69
N LYS A 273 -5.87 13.89 13.84
CA LYS A 273 -4.77 14.76 14.29
C LYS A 273 -3.53 14.64 13.40
N ALA A 274 -3.24 13.45 12.88
CA ALA A 274 -2.12 13.23 11.96
C ALA A 274 -2.45 13.62 10.50
N MET A 275 -3.72 13.52 10.10
CA MET A 275 -4.17 13.74 8.72
C MET A 275 -3.67 15.04 8.06
N PRO A 276 -3.61 16.21 8.73
CA PRO A 276 -3.09 17.44 8.15
C PRO A 276 -1.64 17.37 7.66
N TYR A 277 -0.86 16.41 8.14
CA TYR A 277 0.54 16.21 7.76
C TYR A 277 0.70 15.13 6.69
N VAL A 278 -0.33 14.36 6.39
CA VAL A 278 -0.28 13.24 5.44
C VAL A 278 -0.20 13.75 4.01
N ASP A 279 0.91 13.43 3.35
CA ASP A 279 1.15 13.67 1.93
C ASP A 279 0.60 12.54 1.06
N ILE A 280 0.70 11.28 1.53
CA ILE A 280 0.19 10.11 0.83
C ILE A 280 -0.61 9.26 1.81
N LEU A 281 -1.89 9.05 1.53
CA LEU A 281 -2.73 8.13 2.29
C LEU A 281 -2.98 6.86 1.47
N PHE A 282 -2.59 5.72 2.03
CA PHE A 282 -2.91 4.40 1.50
C PHE A 282 -4.13 3.82 2.23
N GLY A 283 -4.88 2.98 1.52
CA GLY A 283 -5.90 2.11 2.11
C GLY A 283 -6.54 1.22 1.04
N ASN A 284 -7.33 0.25 1.47
CA ASN A 284 -8.17 -0.54 0.57
C ASN A 284 -9.61 0.03 0.48
N GLU A 285 -10.44 -0.57 -0.38
CA GLU A 285 -11.82 -0.17 -0.60
C GLU A 285 -12.70 -0.22 0.66
N THR A 286 -12.45 -1.19 1.55
CA THR A 286 -13.24 -1.38 2.79
C THR A 286 -12.88 -0.31 3.81
N GLU A 287 -11.58 -0.04 3.97
CA GLU A 287 -11.04 1.01 4.82
C GLU A 287 -11.48 2.39 4.34
N ALA A 288 -11.40 2.67 3.03
CA ALA A 288 -11.83 3.93 2.44
C ALA A 288 -13.32 4.19 2.66
N LYS A 289 -14.18 3.18 2.45
CA LYS A 289 -15.62 3.28 2.73
C LYS A 289 -15.89 3.51 4.21
N THR A 290 -15.21 2.79 5.08
CA THR A 290 -15.38 2.96 6.53
C THR A 290 -14.92 4.35 6.97
N PHE A 291 -13.78 4.83 6.45
CA PHE A 291 -13.32 6.20 6.69
C PHE A 291 -14.38 7.22 6.23
N ALA A 292 -14.95 7.05 5.04
CA ALA A 292 -15.98 7.94 4.51
C ALA A 292 -17.25 7.96 5.37
N THR A 293 -17.69 6.80 5.88
CA THR A 293 -18.80 6.69 6.83
C THR A 293 -18.48 7.47 8.10
N GLU A 294 -17.32 7.23 8.70
CA GLU A 294 -16.92 7.86 9.96
C GLU A 294 -16.70 9.38 9.83
N GLN A 295 -16.30 9.87 8.65
CA GLN A 295 -16.20 11.31 8.36
C GLN A 295 -17.51 11.93 7.84
N ASN A 296 -18.62 11.16 7.78
CA ASN A 296 -19.91 11.62 7.28
C ASN A 296 -19.84 12.20 5.85
N PHE A 297 -19.08 11.57 4.96
CA PHE A 297 -18.90 12.05 3.58
C PHE A 297 -20.15 11.89 2.71
N GLY A 298 -21.08 11.03 3.10
CA GLY A 298 -22.36 10.83 2.40
C GLY A 298 -22.23 10.13 1.04
N THR A 299 -21.18 9.34 0.82
CA THR A 299 -20.95 8.59 -0.42
C THR A 299 -20.20 7.28 -0.14
N GLU A 300 -20.46 6.26 -0.96
CA GLU A 300 -19.71 5.00 -1.01
C GLU A 300 -18.86 4.87 -2.29
N ASP A 301 -18.93 5.87 -3.19
CA ASP A 301 -18.14 5.92 -4.41
C ASP A 301 -16.68 6.23 -4.08
N LEU A 302 -15.78 5.30 -4.41
CA LEU A 302 -14.37 5.37 -4.01
C LEU A 302 -13.63 6.57 -4.63
N VAL A 303 -14.03 7.01 -5.82
CA VAL A 303 -13.43 8.19 -6.47
C VAL A 303 -13.82 9.45 -5.71
N GLU A 304 -15.10 9.62 -5.39
CA GLU A 304 -15.59 10.75 -4.60
C GLU A 304 -15.06 10.74 -3.17
N ILE A 305 -14.91 9.55 -2.56
CA ILE A 305 -14.23 9.39 -1.27
C ILE A 305 -12.79 9.88 -1.39
N GLY A 306 -12.03 9.39 -2.38
CA GLY A 306 -10.64 9.79 -2.61
C GLY A 306 -10.48 11.30 -2.80
N LYS A 307 -11.38 11.95 -3.56
CA LYS A 307 -11.39 13.41 -3.72
C LYS A 307 -11.61 14.13 -2.40
N LYS A 308 -12.63 13.74 -1.63
CA LYS A 308 -12.92 14.34 -0.31
C LYS A 308 -11.74 14.20 0.65
N ILE A 309 -11.06 13.05 0.66
CA ILE A 309 -9.84 12.83 1.46
C ILE A 309 -8.70 13.75 0.98
N ALA A 310 -8.48 13.81 -0.34
CA ALA A 310 -7.42 14.64 -0.93
C ALA A 310 -7.60 16.13 -0.59
N ASP A 311 -8.85 16.59 -0.48
CA ASP A 311 -9.23 17.96 -0.15
C ASP A 311 -9.26 18.30 1.35
N LEU A 312 -9.06 17.32 2.25
CA LEU A 312 -8.95 17.58 3.68
C LEU A 312 -7.82 18.58 3.97
N GLU A 313 -7.95 19.33 5.07
CA GLU A 313 -6.93 20.31 5.46
C GLU A 313 -5.53 19.70 5.47
N LYS A 314 -4.56 20.49 4.99
CA LYS A 314 -3.15 20.10 4.94
C LYS A 314 -2.26 21.25 5.35
N VAL A 315 -1.29 20.98 6.24
CA VAL A 315 -0.37 21.99 6.77
C VAL A 315 0.66 22.43 5.74
N ASN A 316 1.35 21.47 5.11
CA ASN A 316 2.31 21.75 4.05
C ASN A 316 1.56 22.06 2.74
N LYS A 317 1.64 23.31 2.30
CA LYS A 317 0.95 23.84 1.11
C LYS A 317 1.69 23.56 -0.20
N ASP A 318 2.98 23.19 -0.14
CA ASP A 318 3.83 22.94 -1.31
C ASP A 318 3.54 21.58 -1.95
N ARG A 319 2.92 20.66 -1.20
CA ARG A 319 2.56 19.33 -1.67
C ARG A 319 1.06 19.07 -1.50
N LYS A 320 0.39 18.67 -2.57
CA LYS A 320 -0.99 18.18 -2.52
C LYS A 320 -1.04 16.74 -2.01
N ARG A 321 -2.07 16.41 -1.23
CA ARG A 321 -2.30 15.04 -0.76
C ARG A 321 -2.60 14.12 -1.95
N MET A 322 -1.98 12.95 -1.93
CA MET A 322 -2.29 11.82 -2.78
C MET A 322 -3.04 10.78 -1.97
N VAL A 323 -4.10 10.22 -2.54
CA VAL A 323 -4.88 9.13 -1.94
C VAL A 323 -4.78 7.94 -2.86
N VAL A 324 -4.35 6.80 -2.33
CA VAL A 324 -4.15 5.54 -3.07
C VAL A 324 -5.09 4.50 -2.48
N ILE A 325 -6.05 4.06 -3.29
CA ILE A 325 -7.08 3.08 -2.89
C ILE A 325 -6.88 1.81 -3.72
N THR A 326 -6.42 0.74 -3.07
CA THR A 326 -6.33 -0.59 -3.69
C THR A 326 -7.68 -1.30 -3.64
N GLN A 327 -7.94 -2.22 -4.57
CA GLN A 327 -9.24 -2.91 -4.70
C GLN A 327 -9.09 -4.42 -5.01
N GLY A 328 -8.14 -5.08 -4.34
CA GLY A 328 -7.83 -6.48 -4.61
C GLY A 328 -7.45 -6.73 -6.08
N THR A 329 -8.33 -7.42 -6.83
CA THR A 329 -8.12 -7.72 -8.25
C THR A 329 -8.59 -6.64 -9.21
N GLU A 330 -9.27 -5.61 -8.70
CA GLU A 330 -9.72 -4.45 -9.48
C GLU A 330 -8.63 -3.37 -9.53
N GLU A 331 -8.83 -2.38 -10.38
CA GLU A 331 -7.86 -1.30 -10.59
C GLU A 331 -7.53 -0.51 -9.31
N THR A 332 -6.28 -0.11 -9.14
CA THR A 332 -5.91 0.84 -8.08
C THR A 332 -6.34 2.24 -8.49
N ILE A 333 -7.07 2.93 -7.61
CA ILE A 333 -7.49 4.32 -7.81
C ILE A 333 -6.48 5.24 -7.12
N ILE A 334 -5.99 6.23 -7.85
CA ILE A 334 -5.19 7.32 -7.28
C ILE A 334 -5.89 8.64 -7.52
N VAL A 335 -6.06 9.40 -6.43
CA VAL A 335 -6.57 10.77 -6.47
C VAL A 335 -5.50 11.73 -5.99
N GLN A 336 -5.15 12.69 -6.83
CA GLN A 336 -4.21 13.77 -6.50
C GLN A 336 -4.54 15.02 -7.32
N ASP A 337 -4.56 16.19 -6.68
CA ASP A 337 -4.73 17.48 -7.37
C ASP A 337 -6.01 17.54 -8.25
N GLY A 338 -7.12 17.01 -7.72
CA GLY A 338 -8.40 16.90 -8.43
C GLY A 338 -8.43 15.90 -9.60
N LYS A 339 -7.30 15.27 -9.93
CA LYS A 339 -7.18 14.25 -10.97
C LYS A 339 -7.39 12.87 -10.37
N VAL A 340 -7.96 12.00 -11.19
CA VAL A 340 -8.22 10.60 -10.87
C VAL A 340 -7.53 9.75 -11.93
N GLU A 341 -6.67 8.84 -11.49
CA GLU A 341 -5.97 7.89 -12.34
C GLU A 341 -6.31 6.47 -11.88
N HIS A 342 -6.54 5.59 -12.85
CA HIS A 342 -6.87 4.19 -12.61
C HIS A 342 -5.75 3.32 -13.17
N PHE A 343 -5.21 2.43 -12.34
CA PHE A 343 -4.11 1.55 -12.69
C PHE A 343 -4.57 0.09 -12.66
N PRO A 344 -4.64 -0.60 -13.81
CA PRO A 344 -5.09 -1.98 -13.85
C PRO A 344 -4.11 -2.88 -13.10
N VAL A 345 -4.67 -3.84 -12.35
CA VAL A 345 -3.90 -4.91 -11.70
C VAL A 345 -3.77 -6.08 -12.68
N VAL A 346 -2.55 -6.61 -12.82
CA VAL A 346 -2.33 -7.81 -13.64
C VAL A 346 -2.90 -9.00 -12.87
N LYS A 347 -3.96 -9.61 -13.41
CA LYS A 347 -4.59 -10.78 -12.79
C LYS A 347 -3.63 -11.96 -12.82
N LEU A 348 -3.41 -12.55 -11.65
CA LEU A 348 -2.71 -13.82 -11.52
C LEU A 348 -3.67 -14.99 -11.71
N ASP A 349 -3.12 -16.11 -12.17
CA ASP A 349 -3.83 -17.39 -12.15
C ASP A 349 -4.11 -17.78 -10.69
N PRO A 350 -5.37 -18.05 -10.30
CA PRO A 350 -5.71 -18.43 -8.93
C PRO A 350 -4.90 -19.61 -8.39
N SER A 351 -4.46 -20.54 -9.25
CA SER A 351 -3.63 -21.68 -8.86
C SER A 351 -2.23 -21.30 -8.38
N LYS A 352 -1.78 -20.07 -8.65
CA LYS A 352 -0.49 -19.53 -8.17
C LYS A 352 -0.62 -18.79 -6.85
N ILE A 353 -1.84 -18.45 -6.43
CA ILE A 353 -2.08 -17.72 -5.19
C ILE A 353 -1.98 -18.71 -4.03
N LEU A 354 -0.94 -18.55 -3.22
CA LEU A 354 -0.71 -19.34 -2.02
C LEU A 354 -1.26 -18.62 -0.79
N ASP A 355 -1.00 -17.30 -0.69
CA ASP A 355 -1.35 -16.50 0.47
C ASP A 355 -1.67 -15.05 0.10
N THR A 356 -2.87 -14.57 0.41
CA THR A 356 -3.22 -13.16 0.18
C THR A 356 -2.75 -12.23 1.29
N ASN A 357 -2.19 -12.78 2.39
CA ASN A 357 -1.64 -12.00 3.50
C ASN A 357 -0.54 -11.04 3.01
N ALA A 358 -0.51 -9.85 3.62
CA ALA A 358 0.46 -8.80 3.33
C ALA A 358 0.49 -8.30 1.87
N ALA A 359 -0.52 -8.60 1.02
CA ALA A 359 -0.59 -8.05 -0.34
C ALA A 359 -0.64 -6.51 -0.35
N GLY A 360 -1.37 -5.92 0.60
CA GLY A 360 -1.41 -4.46 0.80
C GLY A 360 -0.06 -3.90 1.28
N ASP A 361 0.59 -4.56 2.24
CA ASP A 361 1.92 -4.17 2.72
C ASP A 361 2.96 -4.23 1.60
N ALA A 362 2.91 -5.30 0.81
CA ALA A 362 3.73 -5.51 -0.36
C ALA A 362 3.54 -4.40 -1.41
N PHE A 363 2.29 -4.05 -1.70
CA PHE A 363 1.97 -2.95 -2.59
C PHE A 363 2.59 -1.64 -2.11
N VAL A 364 2.45 -1.32 -0.82
CA VAL A 364 3.03 -0.11 -0.23
C VAL A 364 4.57 -0.15 -0.31
N GLY A 365 5.21 -1.26 0.05
CA GLY A 365 6.66 -1.42 -0.07
C GLY A 365 7.15 -1.23 -1.50
N GLY A 366 6.44 -1.80 -2.48
CA GLY A 366 6.71 -1.62 -3.90
C GLY A 366 6.58 -0.17 -4.35
N PHE A 367 5.48 0.48 -3.99
CA PHE A 367 5.24 1.89 -4.28
C PHE A 367 6.35 2.78 -3.70
N LEU A 368 6.68 2.60 -2.42
CA LEU A 368 7.66 3.41 -1.72
C LEU A 368 9.08 3.20 -2.27
N SER A 369 9.43 1.98 -2.71
CA SER A 369 10.74 1.68 -3.31
C SER A 369 11.03 2.53 -4.55
N GLN A 370 10.01 2.80 -5.37
CA GLN A 370 10.14 3.62 -6.56
C GLN A 370 10.01 5.12 -6.25
N LEU A 371 9.16 5.46 -5.27
CA LEU A 371 8.98 6.83 -4.82
C LEU A 371 10.30 7.45 -4.33
N VAL A 372 11.06 6.74 -3.49
CA VAL A 372 12.36 7.24 -2.99
C VAL A 372 13.44 7.35 -4.08
N GLN A 373 13.27 6.64 -5.20
CA GLN A 373 14.13 6.75 -6.37
C GLN A 373 13.72 7.91 -7.31
N GLY A 374 12.65 8.63 -6.98
CA GLY A 374 12.10 9.71 -7.79
C GLY A 374 11.44 9.25 -9.10
N GLN A 375 10.99 7.99 -9.15
CA GLN A 375 10.32 7.45 -10.33
C GLN A 375 8.93 8.09 -10.54
N PRO A 376 8.42 8.10 -11.78
CA PRO A 376 7.05 8.50 -12.07
C PRO A 376 6.01 7.68 -11.30
N LEU A 377 4.86 8.29 -10.98
CA LEU A 377 3.76 7.65 -10.26
C LEU A 377 3.35 6.30 -10.85
N LYS A 378 3.28 6.21 -12.18
CA LYS A 378 2.96 4.98 -12.90
C LYS A 378 3.91 3.83 -12.54
N ASP A 379 5.20 4.11 -12.37
CA ASP A 379 6.19 3.09 -12.04
C ASP A 379 6.12 2.72 -10.55
N CYS A 380 5.77 3.67 -9.67
CA CYS A 380 5.44 3.36 -8.27
C CYS A 380 4.27 2.37 -8.17
N VAL A 381 3.18 2.61 -8.89
CA VAL A 381 2.02 1.70 -8.87
C VAL A 381 2.35 0.37 -9.54
N ARG A 382 3.08 0.38 -10.66
CA ARG A 382 3.51 -0.86 -11.33
C ARG A 382 4.36 -1.73 -10.41
N CYS A 383 5.27 -1.12 -9.65
CA CYS A 383 6.11 -1.83 -8.68
C CYS A 383 5.32 -2.32 -7.47
N GLY A 384 4.36 -1.53 -6.98
CA GLY A 384 3.41 -1.98 -5.95
C GLY A 384 2.65 -3.23 -6.39
N ASN A 385 2.07 -3.21 -7.59
CA ASN A 385 1.36 -4.36 -8.16
C ASN A 385 2.30 -5.57 -8.38
N TYR A 386 3.53 -5.33 -8.84
CA TYR A 386 4.55 -6.38 -8.96
C TYR A 386 4.88 -7.02 -7.62
N ALA A 387 5.12 -6.21 -6.58
CA ALA A 387 5.45 -6.71 -5.25
C ALA A 387 4.29 -7.50 -4.64
N ALA A 388 3.06 -6.97 -4.71
CA ALA A 388 1.86 -7.65 -4.26
C ALA A 388 1.64 -8.98 -4.99
N SER A 389 1.71 -8.98 -6.33
CA SER A 389 1.56 -10.21 -7.13
C SER A 389 2.68 -11.22 -6.86
N THR A 390 3.90 -10.78 -6.55
CA THR A 390 4.99 -11.68 -6.17
C THR A 390 4.71 -12.31 -4.81
N ILE A 391 4.40 -11.51 -3.79
CA ILE A 391 4.25 -11.98 -2.41
C ILE A 391 3.09 -12.94 -2.26
N ILE A 392 1.99 -12.75 -2.99
CA ILE A 392 0.85 -13.65 -2.84
C ILE A 392 1.08 -15.08 -3.37
N GLN A 393 2.24 -15.33 -3.99
CA GLN A 393 2.68 -16.65 -4.44
C GLN A 393 3.54 -17.37 -3.39
N TYR A 394 3.81 -16.74 -2.24
CA TYR A 394 4.59 -17.29 -1.12
C TYR A 394 3.77 -17.27 0.18
N SER A 395 4.21 -17.98 1.22
CA SER A 395 3.57 -17.97 2.54
C SER A 395 3.96 -16.70 3.31
N GLY A 396 2.98 -15.96 3.80
CA GLY A 396 3.16 -14.66 4.46
C GLY A 396 3.91 -13.64 3.60
N CYS A 397 4.50 -12.63 4.25
CA CYS A 397 5.32 -11.62 3.58
C CYS A 397 6.75 -12.14 3.32
N THR A 398 6.88 -13.10 2.42
CA THR A 398 8.16 -13.66 1.96
C THR A 398 8.33 -13.53 0.45
N TYR A 399 9.58 -13.55 -0.03
CA TYR A 399 9.92 -13.25 -1.43
C TYR A 399 11.24 -13.91 -1.85
N PRO A 400 11.49 -14.05 -3.16
CA PRO A 400 12.77 -14.52 -3.69
C PRO A 400 13.94 -13.62 -3.24
N PRO A 401 15.19 -14.13 -3.24
CA PRO A 401 16.35 -13.34 -2.82
C PRO A 401 16.57 -12.04 -3.61
N LYS A 402 16.10 -11.98 -4.87
CA LYS A 402 16.20 -10.79 -5.72
C LYS A 402 14.87 -10.50 -6.41
N PRO A 403 14.51 -9.22 -6.57
CA PRO A 403 13.38 -8.83 -7.41
C PRO A 403 13.73 -8.97 -8.90
N ASP A 404 12.70 -9.21 -9.70
CA ASP A 404 12.71 -9.21 -11.17
C ASP A 404 11.73 -8.14 -11.68
N PHE A 405 11.80 -6.95 -11.08
CA PHE A 405 11.05 -5.78 -11.52
C PHE A 405 11.89 -5.00 -12.52
N GLN A 406 11.40 -4.90 -13.75
CA GLN A 406 12.03 -4.12 -14.84
C GLN A 406 11.49 -2.71 -14.93
#